data_AF-A0A2N9NEE6-F1
#
_entry.id   AF-A0A2N9NEE6-F1
#
_cell.length_a   1.000
_cell.length_b   1.000
_cell.length_c   1.000
_cell.angle_alpha   90.00
_cell.angle_beta   90.00
_cell.angle_gamma   90.00
#
_symmetry.space_group_name_H-M   'P 1'
#
loop_
_entity.id
_entity.type
_entity.pdbx_description
1 polymer ?
#
loop_
_entity_poly.entity_id
_entity_poly.type
_entity_poly.pdbx_seq_one_letter_code
_entity_poly.pdbx_strand_id
1 'polypeptide(L)'
;MLGYLREHAEFRRSWLADYEAFLKTFQTEDYFARKQRWAAEIRSYEKENPAAVVKAENFQDSAVVITTEPMLDRQARFRYHLHLVGETWRIHRREGECFACKASGRQRDKACTLCGGTGWKGYSPPDA
;
A
#
# COMPACT_ATOMS: atom_id res chain seq x y z
N MET A 1 23.10 11.98 -44.19
CA MET A 1 22.51 10.68 -43.80
C MET A 1 23.50 9.78 -43.04
N LEU A 2 24.76 9.64 -43.49
CA LEU A 2 25.77 8.80 -42.80
C LEU A 2 26.19 9.30 -41.40
N GLY A 3 26.22 10.62 -41.14
CA GLY A 3 26.53 11.17 -39.81
C GLY A 3 25.49 10.81 -38.75
N TYR A 4 24.20 10.97 -39.09
CA TYR A 4 23.07 10.60 -38.24
C TYR A 4 23.10 9.10 -37.84
N LEU A 5 23.39 8.21 -38.79
CA LEU A 5 23.47 6.78 -38.52
C LEU A 5 24.63 6.43 -37.57
N ARG A 6 25.75 7.16 -37.65
CA ARG A 6 26.90 6.98 -36.74
C ARG A 6 26.58 7.44 -35.33
N GLU A 7 26.06 8.66 -35.18
CA GLU A 7 25.68 9.22 -33.88
C GLU A 7 24.60 8.38 -33.18
N HIS A 8 23.60 7.91 -33.94
CA HIS A 8 22.56 7.03 -33.40
C HIS A 8 23.13 5.66 -32.95
N ALA A 9 24.11 5.10 -33.67
CA ALA A 9 24.77 3.86 -33.29
C ALA A 9 25.69 4.00 -32.06
N GLU A 10 26.27 5.19 -31.85
CA GLU A 10 27.08 5.51 -30.66
C GLU A 10 26.19 5.73 -29.43
N PHE A 11 25.12 6.51 -29.56
CA PHE A 11 24.12 6.70 -28.51
C PHE A 11 23.53 5.36 -28.05
N ARG A 12 23.14 4.50 -29.01
CA ARG A 12 22.57 3.19 -28.68
C ARG A 12 23.57 2.28 -27.96
N ARG A 13 24.86 2.35 -28.29
CA ARG A 13 25.92 1.60 -27.60
C ARG A 13 26.14 2.10 -26.18
N SER A 14 26.20 3.41 -25.97
CA SER A 14 26.28 4.00 -24.63
C SER A 14 25.08 3.60 -23.78
N TRP A 15 23.87 3.76 -24.34
CA TRP A 15 22.63 3.42 -23.64
C TRP A 15 22.56 1.93 -23.26
N LEU A 16 22.98 1.03 -24.15
CA LEU A 16 23.04 -0.41 -23.85
C LEU A 16 24.05 -0.72 -22.74
N ALA A 17 25.23 -0.10 -22.76
CA ALA A 17 26.24 -0.28 -21.71
C ALA A 17 25.74 0.22 -20.35
N ASP A 18 25.10 1.39 -20.31
CA ASP A 18 24.51 1.96 -19.09
C ASP A 18 23.35 1.09 -18.58
N TYR A 19 22.50 0.59 -19.49
CA TYR A 19 21.40 -0.29 -19.16
C TYR A 19 21.87 -1.65 -18.63
N GLU A 20 22.90 -2.25 -19.23
CA GLU A 20 23.51 -3.48 -18.73
C GLU A 20 24.15 -3.29 -17.35
N ALA A 21 24.83 -2.16 -17.11
CA ALA A 21 25.38 -1.84 -15.80
C ALA A 21 24.26 -1.68 -14.75
N PHE A 22 23.17 -1.00 -15.09
CA PHE A 22 21.99 -0.89 -14.23
C PHE A 22 21.38 -2.26 -13.92
N LEU A 23 21.15 -3.10 -14.92
CA LEU A 23 20.59 -4.45 -14.73
C LEU A 23 21.46 -5.32 -13.82
N LYS A 24 22.79 -5.25 -13.95
CA LYS A 24 23.71 -5.99 -13.09
C LYS A 24 23.54 -5.65 -11.62
N THR A 25 23.13 -4.43 -11.25
CA THR A 25 22.89 -4.06 -9.84
C THR A 25 21.72 -4.82 -9.20
N PHE A 26 20.75 -5.30 -10.00
CA PHE A 26 19.62 -6.13 -9.52
C PHE A 26 19.93 -7.63 -9.58
N GLN A 27 21.05 -8.01 -10.19
CA GLN A 27 21.49 -9.40 -10.33
C GLN A 27 22.61 -9.76 -9.32
N THR A 28 23.01 -8.82 -8.45
CA THR A 28 23.99 -9.11 -7.41
C THR A 28 23.39 -9.98 -6.31
N GLU A 29 24.22 -10.86 -5.74
CA GLU A 29 23.84 -11.64 -4.56
C GLU A 29 23.38 -10.73 -3.41
N ASP A 30 24.03 -9.57 -3.24
CA ASP A 30 23.64 -8.55 -2.25
C ASP A 30 22.22 -8.02 -2.44
N TYR A 31 21.80 -7.79 -3.69
CA TYR A 31 20.43 -7.35 -3.97
C TYR A 31 19.41 -8.40 -3.54
N PHE A 32 19.63 -9.67 -3.92
CA PHE A 32 18.74 -10.76 -3.55
C PHE A 32 18.76 -11.03 -2.04
N ALA A 33 19.93 -11.03 -1.40
CA ALA A 33 20.05 -11.19 0.04
C ALA A 33 19.34 -10.07 0.80
N ARG A 34 19.43 -8.82 0.33
CA ARG A 34 18.67 -7.70 0.90
C ARG A 34 17.16 -7.86 0.71
N LYS A 35 16.70 -8.28 -0.48
CA LYS A 35 15.28 -8.55 -0.74
C LYS A 35 14.74 -9.70 0.13
N GLN A 36 15.51 -10.77 0.30
CA GLN A 36 15.14 -11.90 1.15
C GLN A 36 15.06 -11.50 2.63
N ARG A 37 16.03 -10.72 3.13
CA ARG A 37 16.00 -10.17 4.49
C ARG A 37 14.77 -9.30 4.72
N TRP A 38 14.52 -8.35 3.83
CA TRP A 38 13.33 -7.49 3.90
C TRP A 38 12.02 -8.30 3.90
N ALA A 39 11.91 -9.31 3.04
CA ALA A 39 10.74 -10.19 3.02
C ALA A 39 10.61 -11.04 4.29
N ALA A 40 11.72 -11.47 4.89
CA ALA A 40 11.71 -12.20 6.16
C ALA A 40 11.30 -11.30 7.33
N GLU A 41 11.77 -10.05 7.36
CA GLU A 41 11.37 -9.03 8.34
C GLU A 41 9.87 -8.75 8.27
N ILE A 42 9.31 -8.53 7.07
CA ILE A 42 7.86 -8.36 6.89
C ILE A 42 7.09 -9.57 7.41
N ARG A 43 7.51 -10.79 7.05
CA ARG A 43 6.84 -12.01 7.54
C ARG A 43 6.93 -12.17 9.06
N SER A 44 8.05 -11.80 9.68
CA SER A 44 8.19 -11.81 11.14
C SER A 44 7.23 -10.80 11.76
N TYR A 45 7.18 -9.59 11.20
CA TYR A 45 6.27 -8.55 11.65
C TYR A 45 4.81 -8.99 11.57
N GLU A 46 4.37 -9.53 10.43
CA GLU A 46 3.00 -10.05 10.21
C GLU A 46 2.63 -11.15 11.20
N LYS A 47 3.57 -12.04 11.53
CA LYS A 47 3.38 -13.12 12.50
C LYS A 47 3.20 -12.59 13.92
N GLU A 48 4.00 -11.59 14.30
CA GLU A 48 3.95 -10.97 15.63
C GLU A 48 2.76 -10.00 15.78
N ASN A 49 2.25 -9.48 14.65
CA ASN A 49 1.23 -8.45 14.58
C ASN A 49 0.07 -8.92 13.67
N PRO A 50 -0.68 -9.97 14.05
CA PRO A 50 -1.74 -10.51 13.22
C PRO A 50 -2.86 -9.50 13.01
N ALA A 51 -3.65 -9.73 11.95
CA ALA A 51 -4.86 -8.96 11.74
C ALA A 51 -5.87 -9.19 12.88
N ALA A 52 -6.56 -8.14 13.29
CA ALA A 52 -7.53 -8.19 14.39
C ALA A 52 -8.71 -7.24 14.15
N VAL A 53 -9.88 -7.60 14.67
CA VAL A 53 -11.03 -6.70 14.75
C VAL A 53 -10.88 -5.86 16.02
N VAL A 54 -10.77 -4.54 15.86
CA VAL A 54 -10.61 -3.60 16.98
C VAL A 54 -11.93 -2.95 17.40
N LYS A 55 -12.88 -2.83 16.47
CA LYS A 55 -14.21 -2.28 16.75
C LYS A 55 -15.23 -2.85 15.77
N ALA A 56 -16.42 -3.16 16.24
CA ALA A 56 -17.56 -3.48 15.40
C ALA A 56 -18.80 -2.76 15.93
N GLU A 57 -19.49 -2.07 15.04
CA GLU A 57 -20.78 -1.43 15.29
C GLU A 57 -21.79 -2.04 14.34
N ASN A 58 -22.82 -2.69 14.89
CA ASN A 58 -23.85 -3.37 14.12
C ASN A 58 -25.15 -2.56 14.15
N PHE A 59 -25.80 -2.51 12.99
CA PHE A 59 -27.14 -1.98 12.77
C PHE A 59 -28.01 -3.11 12.20
N GLN A 60 -29.31 -2.84 11.96
CA GLN A 60 -30.25 -3.88 11.50
C GLN A 60 -29.82 -4.57 10.19
N ASP A 61 -29.36 -3.80 9.21
CA ASP A 61 -29.03 -4.26 7.85
C ASP A 61 -27.62 -3.86 7.40
N SER A 62 -26.86 -3.22 8.29
CA SER A 62 -25.52 -2.70 8.02
C SER A 62 -24.61 -2.87 9.24
N ALA A 63 -23.31 -2.87 9.00
CA ALA A 63 -22.33 -2.87 10.08
C ALA A 63 -21.07 -2.09 9.66
N VAL A 64 -20.43 -1.45 10.63
CA VAL A 64 -19.13 -0.79 10.46
C VAL A 64 -18.11 -1.53 11.32
N VAL A 65 -17.11 -2.11 10.68
CA VAL A 65 -16.04 -2.87 11.35
C VAL A 65 -14.71 -2.19 11.11
N ILE A 66 -13.96 -1.95 12.18
CA ILE A 66 -12.59 -1.46 12.11
C ILE A 66 -11.66 -2.62 12.43
N THR A 67 -10.71 -2.88 11.55
CA THR A 67 -9.63 -3.85 11.75
C THR A 67 -8.28 -3.15 11.86
N THR A 68 -7.32 -3.87 12.43
CA THR A 68 -5.89 -3.64 12.24
C THR A 68 -5.34 -4.77 11.40
N GLU A 69 -4.54 -4.46 10.40
CA GLU A 69 -3.87 -5.43 9.52
C GLU A 69 -2.39 -5.03 9.37
N PRO A 70 -1.45 -5.98 9.45
CA PRO A 70 -0.06 -5.68 9.18
C PRO A 70 0.10 -5.24 7.71
N MET A 71 0.78 -4.13 7.49
CA MET A 71 1.09 -3.60 6.17
C MET A 71 2.53 -3.09 6.19
N LEU A 72 3.42 -3.83 5.50
CA LEU A 72 4.86 -3.62 5.57
C LEU A 72 5.39 -3.79 7.01
N ASP A 73 5.81 -2.70 7.63
CA ASP A 73 6.45 -2.62 8.95
C ASP A 73 5.55 -1.97 10.01
N ARG A 74 4.24 -1.84 9.73
CA ARG A 74 3.29 -1.17 10.61
C ARG A 74 1.91 -1.84 10.63
N GLN A 75 1.14 -1.59 11.69
CA GLN A 75 -0.28 -1.92 11.76
C GLN A 75 -1.10 -0.83 11.08
N ALA A 76 -1.72 -1.16 9.95
CA ALA A 76 -2.64 -0.29 9.24
C ALA A 76 -4.07 -0.52 9.76
N ARG A 77 -4.86 0.56 9.85
CA ARG A 77 -6.27 0.46 10.24
C ARG A 77 -7.17 0.59 9.02
N PHE A 78 -8.15 -0.30 8.94
CA PHE A 78 -9.15 -0.31 7.88
C PHE A 78 -10.55 -0.21 8.48
N ARG A 79 -11.43 0.52 7.80
CA ARG A 79 -12.86 0.61 8.12
C ARG A 79 -13.65 -0.04 6.99
N TYR A 80 -14.36 -1.12 7.33
CA TYR A 80 -15.24 -1.87 6.46
C TYR A 80 -16.68 -1.46 6.73
N HIS A 81 -17.41 -1.17 5.67
CA HIS A 81 -18.86 -0.99 5.70
C HIS A 81 -19.47 -2.23 5.08
N LEU A 82 -20.29 -2.91 5.86
CA LEU A 82 -20.92 -4.18 5.55
C LEU A 82 -22.41 -3.95 5.37
N HIS A 83 -23.03 -4.72 4.50
CA HIS A 83 -24.49 -4.85 4.41
C HIS A 83 -24.90 -6.30 4.57
N LEU A 84 -26.06 -6.51 5.18
CA LEU A 84 -26.67 -7.82 5.29
C LEU A 84 -27.34 -8.17 3.95
N VAL A 85 -26.88 -9.25 3.32
CA VAL A 85 -27.44 -9.78 2.09
C VAL A 85 -27.90 -11.21 2.35
N GLY A 86 -29.21 -11.39 2.49
CA GLY A 86 -29.79 -12.63 3.01
C GLY A 86 -29.37 -12.83 4.46
N GLU A 87 -28.65 -13.91 4.73
CA GLU A 87 -28.12 -14.25 6.07
C GLU A 87 -26.61 -13.95 6.20
N THR A 88 -26.01 -13.28 5.20
CA THR A 88 -24.55 -13.08 5.14
C THR A 88 -24.17 -11.60 5.09
N TRP A 89 -23.12 -11.24 5.82
CA TRP A 89 -22.53 -9.91 5.73
C TRP A 89 -21.62 -9.80 4.51
N ARG A 90 -21.81 -8.76 3.69
CA ARG A 90 -20.95 -8.47 2.54
C ARG A 90 -20.28 -7.12 2.69
N ILE A 91 -18.99 -7.07 2.38
CA ILE A 91 -18.22 -5.82 2.33
C ILE A 91 -18.69 -5.02 1.13
N HIS A 92 -19.27 -3.85 1.38
CA HIS A 92 -19.69 -2.91 0.36
C HIS A 92 -18.66 -1.80 0.15
N ARG A 93 -17.94 -1.39 1.21
CA ARG A 93 -16.91 -0.37 1.13
C ARG A 93 -15.78 -0.68 2.09
N ARG A 94 -14.55 -0.44 1.64
CA ARG A 94 -13.34 -0.49 2.46
C ARG A 94 -12.64 0.86 2.41
N GLU A 95 -12.23 1.35 3.57
CA GLU A 95 -11.48 2.59 3.71
C GLU A 95 -10.22 2.37 4.53
N GLY A 96 -9.15 3.05 4.16
CA GLY A 96 -7.92 3.11 4.94
C GLY A 96 -7.93 4.31 5.87
N GLU A 97 -7.27 4.16 7.02
CA GLU A 97 -7.02 5.28 7.92
C GLU A 97 -6.27 6.40 7.20
N CYS A 98 -6.76 7.64 7.34
CA CYS A 98 -6.05 8.81 6.83
C CYS A 98 -4.73 8.98 7.59
N PHE A 99 -3.59 8.82 6.90
CA PHE A 99 -2.28 8.94 7.51
C PHE A 99 -2.02 10.31 8.15
N ALA A 100 -2.68 11.35 7.65
CA ALA A 100 -2.47 12.74 8.04
C ALA A 100 -3.21 13.14 9.32
N CYS A 101 -4.35 12.48 9.62
CA CYS A 101 -5.14 12.77 10.84
C CYS A 101 -5.40 11.54 11.71
N LYS A 102 -4.90 10.35 11.35
CA LYS A 102 -5.01 9.11 12.14
C LYS A 102 -6.44 8.82 12.59
N ALA A 103 -7.36 8.79 11.62
CA ALA A 103 -8.80 8.59 11.83
C ALA A 103 -9.56 9.68 12.63
N SER A 104 -8.89 10.71 13.15
CA SER A 104 -9.56 11.77 13.94
C SER A 104 -10.48 12.67 13.11
N GLY A 105 -10.26 12.72 11.78
CA GLY A 105 -10.91 13.67 10.90
C GLY A 105 -10.44 15.11 11.07
N ARG A 106 -9.52 15.40 11.99
CA ARG A 106 -9.11 16.77 12.31
C ARG A 106 -7.59 16.93 12.29
N GLN A 107 -7.14 18.10 11.87
CA GLN A 107 -5.78 18.57 12.06
C GLN A 107 -5.85 19.90 12.79
N ARG A 108 -5.32 19.93 14.03
CA ARG A 108 -5.61 21.01 14.98
C ARG A 108 -7.13 21.15 15.13
N ASP A 109 -7.68 22.31 14.82
CA ASP A 109 -9.12 22.60 14.98
C ASP A 109 -9.91 22.61 13.66
N LYS A 110 -9.27 22.23 12.55
CA LYS A 110 -9.91 22.20 11.23
C LYS A 110 -10.11 20.77 10.76
N ALA A 111 -11.13 20.57 9.93
CA ALA A 111 -11.32 19.31 9.22
C ALA A 111 -10.05 18.99 8.40
N CYS A 112 -9.59 17.75 8.48
CA CYS A 112 -8.41 17.33 7.73
C CYS A 112 -8.70 17.43 6.22
N THR A 113 -7.92 18.25 5.51
CA THR A 113 -8.10 18.49 4.07
C THR A 113 -7.87 17.24 3.24
N LEU A 114 -6.98 16.35 3.69
CA LEU A 114 -6.65 15.12 2.96
C LEU A 114 -7.83 14.15 2.91
N CYS A 115 -8.56 13.95 4.00
CA CYS A 115 -9.73 13.07 4.06
C CYS A 115 -11.07 13.80 4.05
N GLY A 116 -11.09 15.12 3.87
CA GLY A 116 -12.32 15.92 3.93
C GLY A 116 -13.02 15.87 5.29
N GLY A 117 -12.27 15.66 6.37
CA GLY A 117 -12.82 15.60 7.72
C GLY A 117 -13.33 14.24 8.18
N THR A 118 -13.34 13.22 7.33
CA THR A 118 -13.94 11.92 7.67
C THR A 118 -13.05 11.07 8.59
N GLY A 119 -11.73 11.28 8.53
CA GLY A 119 -10.73 10.41 9.16
C GLY A 119 -10.27 9.26 8.27
N TRP A 120 -10.95 8.99 7.15
CA TRP A 120 -10.79 7.79 6.35
C TRP A 120 -10.77 8.12 4.86
N LYS A 121 -10.04 7.34 4.06
CA LYS A 121 -10.01 7.48 2.61
C LYS A 121 -10.37 6.15 1.96
N GLY A 122 -11.05 6.21 0.81
CA GLY A 122 -11.24 5.04 -0.03
C GLY A 122 -9.90 4.36 -0.28
N TYR A 123 -9.83 3.07 0.02
CA TYR A 123 -8.60 2.30 -0.16
C TYR A 123 -8.66 1.59 -1.52
N SER A 124 -7.87 2.07 -2.47
CA SER A 124 -7.44 1.26 -3.62
C SER A 124 -6.11 0.61 -3.22
N PRO A 125 -5.96 -0.72 -3.31
CA PRO A 125 -4.67 -1.36 -3.13
C PRO A 125 -3.63 -0.73 -4.08
N PRO A 126 -2.34 -0.67 -3.68
CA PRO A 126 -1.28 -0.16 -4.56
C PRO A 126 -1.10 -0.94 -5.88
N ASP A 127 -1.76 -2.10 -6.04
CA ASP A 127 -1.64 -3.00 -7.19
C ASP A 127 -2.99 -3.25 -7.92
N ALA A 128 -3.94 -2.31 -7.88
CA ALA A 128 -5.21 -2.39 -8.61
C ALA A 128 -5.16 -1.68 -9.98
#